data_AF-A0A1Y3E5Q5-F1
#
_entry.id   AF-A0A1Y3E5Q5-F1
#
_cell.length_a   1.000
_cell.length_b   1.000
_cell.length_c   1.000
_cell.angle_alpha   90.00
_cell.angle_beta   90.00
_cell.angle_gamma   90.00
#
_symmetry.space_group_name_H-M   'P 1'
#
loop_
_entity.id
_entity.type
_entity.pdbx_description
1 polymer ?
#
loop_
_entity_poly.entity_id
_entity_poly.type
_entity_poly.pdbx_seq_one_letter_code
_entity_poly.pdbx_strand_id
1 'polypeptide(L)'
;MLFICCCYIIYLDGKLNVEFSSPEFSQLEALYPEVNNGGSFYPQDCIPPDDVAVIIPYRDRDLHLRTFLLNIHSFLMRQKLHYQIFVVEQVANQTFNRGKLMNVGYVEAQRLFNWSCLVFHDVDLLPENDLNPYWCVDTPRHLSAAVDKFQYKLPYQTIFGGVSALTASQFEVINGFSNNFWGWGGEDDDMVLLGRFSVHRHPGKYARYKMIKHQQESMNNANACRFNLLKFTNMLWRRSGLSNLNYRLLNISVNRLYTKMTVDLYEEQSRREIRRFCAG
;
A
#
# COMPACT_ATOMS: atom_id res chain seq x y z
N MET A 1 31.81 -6.12 12.19
CA MET A 1 30.49 -6.47 12.75
C MET A 1 29.58 -5.31 12.41
N LEU A 2 28.59 -5.52 11.54
CA LEU A 2 27.62 -4.47 11.19
C LEU A 2 26.67 -4.28 12.37
N PHE A 3 26.37 -3.04 12.72
CA PHE A 3 25.39 -2.70 13.76
C PHE A 3 23.99 -2.66 13.11
N ILE A 4 22.95 -2.95 13.89
CA ILE A 4 21.58 -2.58 13.49
C ILE A 4 21.60 -1.08 13.16
N CYS A 5 20.88 -0.65 12.12
CA CYS A 5 20.57 0.74 11.81
C CYS A 5 19.67 1.32 12.92
N CYS A 6 20.05 1.13 14.19
CA CYS A 6 19.26 1.45 15.35
C CYS A 6 19.34 2.95 15.59
N CYS A 7 18.17 3.58 15.61
CA CYS A 7 17.89 4.87 16.24
C CYS A 7 18.80 6.05 15.87
N TYR A 8 19.32 6.14 14.64
CA TYR A 8 19.83 7.42 14.14
C TYR A 8 18.67 8.34 13.73
N ILE A 9 17.89 8.78 14.73
CA ILE A 9 17.08 10.01 14.63
C ILE A 9 17.97 11.20 14.21
N ILE A 10 19.29 11.07 14.38
CA ILE A 10 20.33 12.06 14.04
C ILE A 10 20.35 12.43 12.54
N TYR A 11 19.82 11.59 11.63
CA TYR A 11 19.80 11.87 10.18
C TYR A 11 18.40 12.13 9.60
N LEU A 12 17.36 12.17 10.44
CA LEU A 12 16.00 12.48 10.00
C LEU A 12 15.73 13.97 10.20
N ASP A 13 15.34 14.64 9.13
CA ASP A 13 15.12 16.09 9.13
C ASP A 13 13.74 16.46 9.71
N GLY A 14 12.88 15.47 9.92
CA GLY A 14 11.50 15.69 10.29
C GLY A 14 10.71 16.13 9.07
N LYS A 15 10.30 17.40 9.03
CA LYS A 15 9.39 17.88 7.97
C LYS A 15 10.13 17.98 6.64
N LEU A 16 9.53 17.39 5.61
CA LEU A 16 10.04 17.37 4.24
C LEU A 16 9.12 18.18 3.33
N ASN A 17 9.70 18.77 2.28
CA ASN A 17 8.92 19.29 1.16
C ASN A 17 8.69 18.15 0.17
N VAL A 18 7.43 17.94 -0.23
CA VAL A 18 7.10 16.97 -1.27
C VAL A 18 7.05 17.68 -2.62
N GLU A 19 7.56 17.00 -3.64
CA GLU A 19 7.57 17.49 -5.02
C GLU A 19 6.39 16.89 -5.80
N PHE A 20 5.73 17.72 -6.61
CA PHE A 20 4.57 17.31 -7.41
C PHE A 20 4.87 17.18 -8.91
N SER A 21 6.14 17.31 -9.30
CA SER A 21 6.54 17.07 -10.68
C SER A 21 6.47 15.57 -11.02
N SER A 22 6.33 15.25 -12.29
CA SER A 22 6.30 13.89 -12.81
C SER A 22 7.43 13.70 -13.83
N PRO A 23 8.70 13.75 -13.41
CA PRO A 23 9.84 13.63 -14.33
C PRO A 23 9.83 12.29 -15.06
N GLU A 24 10.48 12.22 -16.23
CA GLU A 24 10.58 10.98 -17.00
C GLU A 24 11.36 9.89 -16.24
N PHE A 25 11.07 8.61 -16.51
CA PHE A 25 11.73 7.50 -15.80
C PHE A 25 13.26 7.57 -15.89
N SER A 26 13.83 7.94 -17.03
CA SER A 26 15.29 8.09 -17.20
C SER A 26 15.89 9.15 -16.27
N GLN A 27 15.15 10.23 -15.98
CA GLN A 27 15.59 11.27 -15.05
C GLN A 27 15.52 10.75 -13.60
N LEU A 28 14.47 10.00 -13.26
CA LEU A 28 14.34 9.37 -11.94
C LEU A 28 15.43 8.32 -11.69
N GLU A 29 15.77 7.52 -12.70
CA GLU A 29 16.83 6.51 -12.63
C GLU A 29 18.19 7.15 -12.42
N ALA A 30 18.46 8.27 -13.10
CA ALA A 30 19.67 9.07 -12.91
C ALA A 30 19.71 9.76 -11.53
N LEU A 31 18.55 10.13 -10.98
CA LEU A 31 18.42 10.74 -9.65
C LEU A 31 18.65 9.72 -8.52
N TYR A 32 18.33 8.45 -8.75
CA TYR A 32 18.43 7.37 -7.76
C TYR A 32 19.35 6.23 -8.21
N PRO A 33 20.65 6.49 -8.42
CA PRO A 33 21.59 5.48 -8.89
C PRO A 33 21.78 4.32 -7.89
N GLU A 34 21.55 4.55 -6.60
CA GLU A 34 21.68 3.56 -5.52
C GLU A 34 20.54 2.54 -5.47
N VAL A 35 19.39 2.86 -6.09
CA VAL A 35 18.25 1.94 -6.16
C VAL A 35 18.58 0.85 -7.18
N ASN A 36 18.58 -0.40 -6.74
CA ASN A 36 18.82 -1.57 -7.57
C ASN A 36 17.58 -1.94 -8.38
N ASN A 37 17.79 -2.75 -9.42
CA ASN A 37 16.70 -3.26 -10.25
C ASN A 37 15.57 -3.89 -9.42
N GLY A 38 14.35 -3.70 -9.90
CA GLY A 38 13.13 -4.04 -9.19
C GLY A 38 12.70 -3.00 -8.16
N GLY A 39 13.35 -1.83 -8.10
CA GLY A 39 13.07 -0.79 -7.11
C GLY A 39 13.47 -1.19 -5.70
N SER A 40 14.59 -1.90 -5.59
CA SER A 40 15.09 -2.43 -4.32
C SER A 40 16.25 -1.61 -3.79
N PHE A 41 16.38 -1.49 -2.47
CA PHE A 41 17.51 -0.83 -1.84
C PHE A 41 17.85 -1.55 -0.54
N TYR A 42 19.15 -1.71 -0.28
CA TYR A 42 19.67 -2.30 0.95
C TYR A 42 20.83 -1.41 1.47
N PRO A 43 20.79 -0.91 2.71
CA PRO A 43 21.86 -0.09 3.26
C PRO A 43 23.17 -0.90 3.39
N GLN A 44 24.28 -0.37 2.89
CA GLN A 44 25.57 -1.08 2.90
C GLN A 44 26.35 -0.91 4.21
N ASP A 45 25.97 0.07 5.03
CA ASP A 45 26.70 0.53 6.21
C ASP A 45 26.13 0.01 7.54
N CYS A 46 24.93 -0.59 7.53
CA CYS A 46 24.27 -1.12 8.73
C CYS A 46 23.23 -2.20 8.38
N ILE A 47 22.76 -2.93 9.39
CA ILE A 47 21.69 -3.93 9.25
C ILE A 47 20.34 -3.20 9.33
N PRO A 48 19.48 -3.25 8.29
CA PRO A 48 18.21 -2.53 8.27
C PRO A 48 17.30 -2.94 9.45
N PRO A 49 16.44 -2.04 9.95
CA PRO A 49 15.55 -2.36 11.06
C PRO A 49 14.42 -3.32 10.66
N ASP A 50 14.09 -3.40 9.38
CA ASP A 50 13.02 -4.23 8.85
C ASP A 50 13.21 -4.45 7.33
N ASP A 51 12.65 -5.56 6.83
CA ASP A 51 12.57 -5.88 5.41
C ASP A 51 11.15 -5.53 4.92
N VAL A 52 11.03 -4.47 4.11
CA VAL A 52 9.75 -3.84 3.77
C VAL A 52 9.35 -4.05 2.31
N ALA A 53 8.24 -4.76 2.09
CA ALA A 53 7.56 -4.77 0.80
C ALA A 53 6.56 -3.61 0.72
N VAL A 54 6.82 -2.64 -0.15
CA VAL A 54 5.88 -1.53 -0.44
C VAL A 54 4.97 -1.95 -1.59
N ILE A 55 3.71 -2.23 -1.29
CA ILE A 55 2.72 -2.77 -2.23
C ILE A 55 1.74 -1.68 -2.64
N ILE A 56 1.68 -1.41 -3.94
CA ILE A 56 0.90 -0.32 -4.53
C ILE A 56 -0.15 -0.91 -5.47
N PRO A 57 -1.45 -0.88 -5.12
CA PRO A 57 -2.51 -1.21 -6.06
C PRO A 57 -2.61 -0.10 -7.11
N TYR A 58 -2.64 -0.49 -8.38
CA TYR A 58 -2.40 0.46 -9.47
C TYR A 58 -3.24 0.17 -10.72
N ARG A 59 -3.61 1.22 -11.45
CA ARG A 59 -4.13 1.17 -12.82
C ARG A 59 -4.09 2.55 -13.46
N ASP A 60 -3.40 2.70 -14.59
CA ASP A 60 -3.43 3.91 -15.44
C ASP A 60 -3.19 5.24 -14.70
N ARG A 61 -2.12 5.31 -13.91
CA ARG A 61 -1.75 6.50 -13.10
C ARG A 61 -0.28 6.88 -13.28
N ASP A 62 0.23 6.86 -14.52
CA ASP A 62 1.67 6.99 -14.80
C ASP A 62 2.29 8.26 -14.20
N LEU A 63 1.63 9.41 -14.38
CA LEU A 63 2.08 10.67 -13.77
C LEU A 63 2.17 10.60 -12.24
N HIS A 64 1.20 9.95 -11.60
CA HIS A 64 1.22 9.76 -10.14
C HIS A 64 2.34 8.84 -9.72
N LEU A 65 2.58 7.74 -10.46
CA LEU A 65 3.67 6.82 -10.16
C LEU A 65 5.02 7.52 -10.26
N ARG A 66 5.23 8.34 -11.29
CA ARG A 66 6.48 9.12 -11.44
C ARG A 66 6.67 10.12 -10.31
N THR A 67 5.62 10.84 -9.93
CA THR A 67 5.64 11.73 -8.76
C THR A 67 5.86 10.97 -7.44
N PHE A 68 5.25 9.80 -7.29
CA PHE A 68 5.44 8.94 -6.12
C PHE A 68 6.90 8.47 -6.01
N LEU A 69 7.47 7.91 -7.08
CA LEU A 69 8.85 7.44 -7.13
C LEU A 69 9.85 8.58 -6.91
N LEU A 70 9.56 9.79 -7.42
CA LEU A 70 10.35 10.99 -7.14
C LEU A 70 10.48 11.26 -5.64
N ASN A 71 9.47 10.98 -4.83
CA ASN A 71 9.51 11.31 -3.40
C ASN A 71 9.91 10.11 -2.54
N ILE A 72 9.32 8.95 -2.81
CA ILE A 72 9.34 7.81 -1.89
C ILE A 72 10.72 7.16 -1.77
N HIS A 73 11.51 7.10 -2.86
CA HIS A 73 12.83 6.45 -2.81
C HIS A 73 13.74 7.19 -1.85
N SER A 74 13.85 8.52 -1.98
CA SER A 74 14.63 9.33 -1.04
C SER A 74 14.12 9.14 0.40
N PHE A 75 12.80 9.08 0.58
CA PHE A 75 12.16 8.93 1.88
C PHE A 75 12.51 7.61 2.57
N LEU A 76 12.38 6.49 1.86
CA LEU A 76 12.68 5.16 2.41
C LEU A 76 14.19 4.95 2.64
N MET A 77 15.04 5.46 1.74
CA MET A 77 16.50 5.37 1.89
C MET A 77 17.01 6.14 3.12
N ARG A 78 16.44 7.33 3.43
CA ARG A 78 16.76 8.06 4.66
C ARG A 78 16.44 7.28 5.93
N GLN A 79 15.42 6.41 5.87
CA GLN A 79 15.06 5.52 6.99
C GLN A 79 15.92 4.26 7.08
N LYS A 80 16.90 4.08 6.18
CA LYS A 80 17.82 2.92 6.16
C LYS A 80 17.10 1.57 6.16
N LEU A 81 15.97 1.50 5.45
CA LEU A 81 15.20 0.28 5.26
C LEU A 81 15.85 -0.61 4.19
N HIS A 82 15.75 -1.93 4.35
CA HIS A 82 15.77 -2.79 3.17
C HIS A 82 14.34 -2.80 2.63
N TYR A 83 14.16 -2.36 1.40
CA TYR A 83 12.83 -2.29 0.81
C TYR A 83 12.82 -2.67 -0.65
N GLN A 84 11.63 -3.06 -1.14
CA GLN A 84 11.33 -3.15 -2.56
C GLN A 84 9.92 -2.60 -2.85
N ILE A 85 9.78 -1.93 -3.99
CA ILE A 85 8.50 -1.37 -4.45
C ILE A 85 7.84 -2.31 -5.46
N PHE A 86 6.62 -2.73 -5.15
CA PHE A 86 5.77 -3.60 -5.98
C PHE A 86 4.54 -2.83 -6.46
N VAL A 87 4.48 -2.56 -7.76
CA VAL A 87 3.31 -1.96 -8.42
C VAL A 87 2.44 -3.07 -8.98
N VAL A 88 1.27 -3.29 -8.39
CA VAL A 88 0.32 -4.33 -8.79
C VAL A 88 -0.74 -3.71 -9.68
N GLU A 89 -0.56 -3.87 -10.98
CA GLU A 89 -1.39 -3.27 -12.02
C GLU A 89 -2.56 -4.19 -12.40
N GLN A 90 -3.77 -3.71 -12.18
CA GLN A 90 -4.98 -4.38 -12.66
C GLN A 90 -5.16 -4.14 -14.16
N VAL A 91 -5.54 -5.19 -14.89
CA VAL A 91 -5.97 -5.06 -16.29
C VAL A 91 -7.08 -4.01 -16.46
N ALA A 92 -7.12 -3.42 -17.65
CA ALA A 92 -8.22 -2.57 -18.07
C ALA A 92 -9.56 -3.35 -18.12
N ASN A 93 -10.68 -2.62 -18.22
CA ASN A 93 -12.03 -3.16 -18.35
C ASN A 93 -12.54 -4.01 -17.16
N GLN A 94 -11.92 -3.86 -16.00
CA GLN A 94 -12.48 -4.35 -14.74
C GLN A 94 -12.77 -3.18 -13.80
N THR A 95 -13.71 -3.32 -12.86
CA THR A 95 -13.84 -2.37 -11.75
C THR A 95 -12.60 -2.48 -10.86
N PHE A 96 -12.05 -1.36 -10.40
CA PHE A 96 -10.85 -1.40 -9.56
C PHE A 96 -11.13 -2.13 -8.23
N ASN A 97 -10.24 -3.04 -7.83
CA ASN A 97 -10.35 -3.78 -6.58
C ASN A 97 -9.07 -3.65 -5.77
N ARG A 98 -9.02 -2.59 -4.97
CA ARG A 98 -7.84 -2.18 -4.19
C ARG A 98 -7.36 -3.28 -3.24
N GLY A 99 -8.25 -3.81 -2.40
CA GLY A 99 -7.91 -4.85 -1.42
C GLY A 99 -7.39 -6.14 -2.07
N LYS A 100 -8.02 -6.57 -3.17
CA LYS A 100 -7.57 -7.77 -3.89
C LYS A 100 -6.20 -7.60 -4.54
N LEU A 101 -5.90 -6.42 -5.09
CA LEU A 101 -4.55 -6.11 -5.61
C LEU A 101 -3.48 -6.13 -4.51
N MET A 102 -3.81 -5.63 -3.30
CA MET A 102 -2.91 -5.69 -2.15
C MET A 102 -2.62 -7.14 -1.72
N ASN A 103 -3.64 -8.00 -1.72
CA ASN A 103 -3.45 -9.44 -1.48
C ASN A 103 -2.54 -10.10 -2.53
N VAL A 104 -2.74 -9.77 -3.82
CA VAL A 104 -1.87 -10.26 -4.91
C VAL A 104 -0.43 -9.80 -4.70
N GLY A 105 -0.23 -8.50 -4.40
CA GLY A 105 1.09 -7.94 -4.13
C GLY A 105 1.79 -8.64 -2.97
N TYR A 106 1.07 -8.95 -1.89
CA TYR A 106 1.61 -9.74 -0.78
C TYR A 106 2.11 -11.11 -1.26
N VAL A 107 1.25 -11.89 -1.90
CA VAL A 107 1.57 -13.27 -2.31
C VAL A 107 2.75 -13.29 -3.29
N GLU A 108 2.79 -12.39 -4.26
CA GLU A 108 3.88 -12.34 -5.23
C GLU A 108 5.18 -11.78 -4.63
N ALA A 109 5.11 -10.78 -3.75
CA ALA A 109 6.29 -10.27 -3.06
C ALA A 109 6.93 -11.35 -2.18
N GLN A 110 6.13 -12.13 -1.44
CA GLN A 110 6.62 -13.21 -0.57
C GLN A 110 7.28 -14.37 -1.34
N ARG A 111 6.99 -14.53 -2.64
CA ARG A 111 7.69 -15.51 -3.49
C ARG A 111 9.10 -15.07 -3.85
N LEU A 112 9.40 -13.78 -3.80
CA LEU A 112 10.70 -13.22 -4.17
C LEU A 112 11.64 -13.09 -2.96
N PHE A 113 11.09 -12.75 -1.80
CA PHE A 113 11.83 -12.59 -0.56
C PHE A 113 10.87 -12.75 0.63
N ASN A 114 11.39 -13.21 1.78
CA ASN A 114 10.60 -13.34 3.01
C ASN A 114 10.45 -11.98 3.71
N TRP A 115 9.57 -11.14 3.18
CA TRP A 115 9.35 -9.78 3.70
C TRP A 115 8.68 -9.83 5.07
N SER A 116 9.30 -9.27 6.09
CA SER A 116 8.74 -9.21 7.46
C SER A 116 7.65 -8.16 7.60
N CYS A 117 7.75 -7.07 6.83
CA CYS A 117 6.82 -5.94 6.87
C CYS A 117 6.20 -5.63 5.52
N LEU A 118 4.90 -5.35 5.52
CA LEU A 118 4.11 -4.99 4.36
C LEU A 118 3.63 -3.56 4.55
N VAL A 119 3.94 -2.68 3.60
CA VAL A 119 3.40 -1.33 3.53
C VAL A 119 2.46 -1.25 2.35
N PHE A 120 1.15 -1.18 2.62
CA PHE A 120 0.12 -1.01 1.61
C PHE A 120 -0.09 0.48 1.35
N HIS A 121 0.14 0.92 0.12
CA HIS A 121 0.34 2.33 -0.19
C HIS A 121 -0.48 2.80 -1.39
N ASP A 122 -1.32 3.81 -1.21
CA ASP A 122 -1.94 4.50 -2.34
C ASP A 122 -0.91 5.34 -3.09
N VAL A 123 -0.85 5.21 -4.42
CA VAL A 123 0.16 5.88 -5.26
C VAL A 123 0.08 7.42 -5.22
N ASP A 124 -1.05 7.97 -4.77
CA ASP A 124 -1.30 9.42 -4.72
C ASP A 124 -0.99 10.05 -3.36
N LEU A 125 -0.51 9.30 -2.37
CA LEU A 125 -0.15 9.82 -1.06
C LEU A 125 1.37 9.99 -0.94
N LEU A 126 1.83 11.16 -0.49
CA LEU A 126 3.25 11.48 -0.33
C LEU A 126 3.53 11.86 1.13
N PRO A 127 4.42 11.16 1.85
CA PRO A 127 4.71 11.47 3.25
C PRO A 127 5.50 12.79 3.38
N GLU A 128 5.09 13.63 4.34
CA GLU A 128 5.70 14.95 4.59
C GLU A 128 6.66 14.94 5.79
N ASN A 129 6.88 13.79 6.44
CA ASN A 129 7.75 13.73 7.61
C ASN A 129 8.43 12.38 7.77
N ASP A 130 9.77 12.34 7.74
CA ASP A 130 10.55 11.09 7.86
C ASP A 130 10.65 10.55 9.29
N LEU A 131 10.14 11.29 10.28
CA LEU A 131 9.85 10.76 11.62
C LEU A 131 8.56 9.92 11.65
N ASN A 132 7.93 9.66 10.50
CA ASN A 132 6.91 8.64 10.33
C ASN A 132 7.54 7.37 9.74
N PRO A 133 7.99 6.41 10.57
CA PRO A 133 8.73 5.26 10.09
C PRO A 133 7.88 4.32 9.26
N TYR A 134 8.47 3.70 8.24
CA TYR A 134 7.85 2.77 7.29
C TYR A 134 8.18 1.28 7.56
N TRP A 135 8.54 0.95 8.80
CA TRP A 135 8.68 -0.44 9.27
C TRP A 135 7.49 -0.86 10.15
N CYS A 136 7.38 -2.13 10.47
CA CYS A 136 6.25 -2.67 11.21
C CYS A 136 6.53 -2.74 12.72
N VAL A 137 5.46 -2.82 13.51
CA VAL A 137 5.51 -3.03 14.97
C VAL A 137 4.46 -4.08 15.35
N ASP A 138 4.33 -4.39 16.65
CA ASP A 138 3.45 -5.46 17.16
C ASP A 138 1.95 -5.25 16.88
N THR A 139 1.55 -4.06 16.45
CA THR A 139 0.19 -3.73 16.02
C THR A 139 0.17 -3.09 14.64
N PRO A 140 -0.88 -3.31 13.82
CA PRO A 140 -1.07 -2.62 12.54
C PRO A 140 -0.95 -1.11 12.68
N ARG A 141 -0.25 -0.48 11.73
CA ARG A 141 0.01 0.95 11.74
C ARG A 141 -0.79 1.63 10.64
N HIS A 142 -1.49 2.71 10.98
CA HIS A 142 -2.07 3.62 9.98
C HIS A 142 -1.12 4.82 9.82
N LEU A 143 -0.36 4.80 8.73
CA LEU A 143 0.72 5.76 8.48
C LEU A 143 0.15 7.11 8.02
N SER A 144 -0.90 7.12 7.20
CA SER A 144 -1.52 8.33 6.65
C SER A 144 -2.64 8.92 7.53
N ALA A 145 -2.37 9.11 8.83
CA ALA A 145 -3.37 9.60 9.78
C ALA A 145 -3.77 11.08 9.61
N ALA A 146 -2.95 11.89 8.93
CA ALA A 146 -3.23 13.30 8.67
C ALA A 146 -2.96 13.64 7.20
N VAL A 147 -3.99 13.54 6.35
CA VAL A 147 -3.89 13.89 4.92
C VAL A 147 -4.39 15.31 4.67
N ASP A 148 -3.70 16.07 3.81
CA ASP A 148 -4.03 17.47 3.53
C ASP A 148 -5.42 17.69 2.93
N LYS A 149 -5.91 16.74 2.13
CA LYS A 149 -7.30 16.69 1.64
C LYS A 149 -8.34 16.79 2.76
N PHE A 150 -8.02 16.28 3.94
CA PHE A 150 -8.87 16.33 5.14
C PHE A 150 -8.41 17.39 6.15
N GLN A 151 -7.69 18.43 5.67
CA GLN A 151 -7.13 19.49 6.49
C GLN A 151 -6.24 18.94 7.62
N TYR A 152 -5.51 17.85 7.36
CA TYR A 152 -4.66 17.17 8.34
C TYR A 152 -5.41 16.65 9.58
N LYS A 153 -6.71 16.38 9.45
CA LYS A 153 -7.53 15.76 10.50
C LYS A 153 -7.88 14.33 10.10
N LEU A 154 -7.95 13.45 11.10
CA LEU A 154 -8.42 12.09 10.91
C LEU A 154 -9.93 12.13 10.59
N PRO A 155 -10.40 11.63 9.43
CA PRO A 155 -11.81 11.73 9.05
C PRO A 155 -12.77 11.05 10.04
N TYR A 156 -12.40 9.87 10.54
CA TYR A 156 -13.13 9.11 11.55
C TYR A 156 -12.20 8.11 12.24
N GLN A 157 -12.54 7.66 13.45
CA GLN A 157 -11.62 6.92 14.33
C GLN A 157 -11.15 5.57 13.75
N THR A 158 -12.01 4.89 12.99
CA THR A 158 -11.76 3.56 12.43
C THR A 158 -11.11 3.60 11.04
N ILE A 159 -10.85 4.78 10.46
CA ILE A 159 -10.25 4.86 9.12
C ILE A 159 -8.87 4.20 9.07
N PHE A 160 -8.63 3.41 8.02
CA PHE A 160 -7.37 2.68 7.83
C PHE A 160 -6.88 2.67 6.37
N GLY A 161 -7.62 3.29 5.46
CA GLY A 161 -7.22 3.50 4.07
C GLY A 161 -6.07 4.50 3.91
N GLY A 162 -5.63 4.70 2.66
CA GLY A 162 -4.44 5.47 2.35
C GLY A 162 -3.18 4.64 2.43
N VAL A 163 -2.44 4.77 3.55
CA VAL A 163 -1.17 4.08 3.79
C VAL A 163 -1.21 3.37 5.14
N SER A 164 -0.97 2.07 5.11
CA SER A 164 -0.93 1.23 6.31
C SER A 164 0.25 0.25 6.28
N ALA A 165 0.68 -0.20 7.46
CA ALA A 165 1.73 -1.19 7.61
C ALA A 165 1.31 -2.33 8.53
N LEU A 166 1.58 -3.57 8.11
CA LEU A 166 1.31 -4.80 8.87
C LEU A 166 2.49 -5.75 8.71
N THR A 167 2.85 -6.47 9.79
CA THR A 167 3.76 -7.61 9.64
C THR A 167 3.10 -8.69 8.77
N ALA A 168 3.90 -9.53 8.11
CA ALA A 168 3.36 -10.67 7.36
C ALA A 168 2.43 -11.53 8.24
N SER A 169 2.83 -11.81 9.48
CA SER A 169 2.01 -12.57 10.43
C SER A 169 0.69 -11.87 10.79
N GLN A 170 0.70 -10.55 11.02
CA GLN A 170 -0.54 -9.80 11.27
C GLN A 170 -1.50 -9.91 10.09
N PHE A 171 -0.97 -9.80 8.87
CA PHE A 171 -1.74 -9.87 7.63
C PHE A 171 -2.33 -11.27 7.40
N GLU A 172 -1.57 -12.32 7.68
CA GLU A 172 -2.04 -13.71 7.57
C GLU A 172 -3.13 -14.04 8.60
N VAL A 173 -2.99 -13.58 9.85
CA VAL A 173 -3.96 -13.84 10.93
C VAL A 173 -5.34 -13.24 10.63
N ILE A 174 -5.40 -12.17 9.84
CA ILE A 174 -6.67 -11.56 9.40
C ILE A 174 -7.16 -12.08 8.05
N ASN A 175 -6.45 -13.04 7.43
CA ASN A 175 -6.71 -13.54 6.09
C ASN A 175 -6.58 -12.46 5.00
N GLY A 176 -5.71 -11.46 5.19
CA GLY A 176 -5.55 -10.32 4.27
C GLY A 176 -6.79 -9.44 4.13
N PHE A 177 -6.86 -8.67 3.04
CA PHE A 177 -8.04 -7.85 2.70
C PHE A 177 -9.17 -8.70 2.12
N SER A 178 -10.43 -8.27 2.25
CA SER A 178 -11.52 -8.91 1.51
C SER A 178 -11.34 -8.74 -0.01
N ASN A 179 -11.56 -9.82 -0.76
CA ASN A 179 -11.52 -9.82 -2.22
C ASN A 179 -12.82 -9.26 -2.86
N ASN A 180 -13.82 -8.89 -2.05
CA ASN A 180 -15.19 -8.68 -2.52
C ASN A 180 -15.53 -7.21 -2.86
N PHE A 181 -14.65 -6.27 -2.51
CA PHE A 181 -14.89 -4.84 -2.69
C PHE A 181 -14.49 -4.37 -4.10
N TRP A 182 -15.45 -4.46 -5.02
CA TRP A 182 -15.30 -3.96 -6.39
C TRP A 182 -15.82 -2.52 -6.50
N GLY A 183 -14.91 -1.56 -6.67
CA GLY A 183 -15.18 -0.12 -6.70
C GLY A 183 -14.75 0.58 -5.41
N TRP A 184 -15.03 1.88 -5.30
CA TRP A 184 -14.48 2.70 -4.23
C TRP A 184 -15.18 2.49 -2.87
N GLY A 185 -14.38 2.13 -1.87
CA GLY A 185 -14.65 2.26 -0.44
C GLY A 185 -15.16 1.02 0.27
N GLY A 186 -14.79 0.91 1.55
CA GLY A 186 -15.23 -0.08 2.52
C GLY A 186 -14.27 -1.25 2.72
N GLU A 187 -13.27 -1.44 1.86
CA GLU A 187 -12.32 -2.53 1.98
C GLU A 187 -11.33 -2.35 3.15
N ASP A 188 -10.97 -1.10 3.45
CA ASP A 188 -10.14 -0.74 4.59
C ASP A 188 -10.93 -0.79 5.91
N ASP A 189 -12.19 -0.34 5.88
CA ASP A 189 -13.11 -0.45 7.02
C ASP A 189 -13.37 -1.93 7.38
N ASP A 190 -13.57 -2.81 6.39
CA ASP A 190 -13.76 -4.26 6.57
C ASP A 190 -12.60 -4.89 7.35
N MET A 191 -11.37 -4.49 7.04
CA MET A 191 -10.17 -4.98 7.72
C MET A 191 -10.16 -4.61 9.21
N VAL A 192 -10.57 -3.38 9.54
CA VAL A 192 -10.61 -2.87 10.92
C VAL A 192 -11.76 -3.50 11.71
N LEU A 193 -12.90 -3.74 11.07
CA LEU A 193 -14.10 -4.33 11.70
C LEU A 193 -13.87 -5.74 12.26
N LEU A 194 -12.82 -6.44 11.83
CA LEU A 194 -12.43 -7.72 12.43
C LEU A 194 -12.02 -7.58 13.91
N GLY A 195 -11.70 -6.37 14.37
CA GLY A 195 -11.43 -6.06 15.77
C GLY A 195 -10.24 -6.84 16.36
N ARG A 196 -9.36 -7.37 15.50
CA ARG A 196 -8.25 -8.24 15.92
C ARG A 196 -7.05 -7.48 16.47
N PHE A 197 -6.95 -6.18 16.16
CA PHE A 197 -5.84 -5.36 16.59
C PHE A 197 -6.27 -3.93 16.96
N SER A 198 -5.55 -3.34 17.91
CA SER A 198 -5.54 -1.89 18.08
C SER A 198 -4.69 -1.27 16.97
N VAL A 199 -5.17 -0.19 16.35
CA VAL A 199 -4.43 0.51 15.30
C VAL A 199 -3.47 1.53 15.91
N HIS A 200 -2.19 1.40 15.62
CA HIS A 200 -1.18 2.39 16.00
C HIS A 200 -1.14 3.56 15.01
N ARG A 201 -1.11 4.79 15.53
CA ARG A 201 -0.96 6.03 14.76
C ARG A 201 0.05 6.95 15.43
N HIS A 202 0.97 7.50 14.66
CA HIS A 202 1.79 8.60 15.16
C HIS A 202 0.95 9.87 15.37
N PRO A 203 1.40 10.79 16.24
CA PRO A 203 0.84 12.13 16.32
C PRO A 203 0.73 12.77 14.94
N GLY A 204 -0.38 13.46 14.67
CA GLY A 204 -0.70 13.99 13.33
C GLY A 204 0.32 14.98 12.75
N LYS A 205 1.27 15.50 13.55
CA LYS A 205 2.40 16.30 13.06
C LYS A 205 3.48 15.48 12.33
N TYR A 206 3.58 14.19 12.63
CA TYR A 206 4.49 13.24 11.97
C TYR A 206 3.75 12.44 10.89
N ALA A 207 2.49 12.08 11.11
CA ALA A 207 1.69 11.30 10.15
C ALA A 207 1.09 12.15 9.00
N ARG A 208 1.80 13.21 8.56
CA ARG A 208 1.31 14.14 7.53
C ARG A 208 1.57 13.63 6.12
N TYR A 209 0.57 13.74 5.27
CA TYR A 209 0.65 13.38 3.85
C TYR A 209 0.03 14.45 2.97
N LYS A 210 0.63 14.64 1.80
CA LYS A 210 0.01 15.31 0.67
C LYS A 210 -0.65 14.31 -0.25
N MET A 211 -1.85 14.62 -0.72
CA MET A 211 -2.50 13.89 -1.80
C MET A 211 -2.24 14.57 -3.15
N ILE A 212 -1.72 13.81 -4.12
CA ILE A 212 -1.64 14.24 -5.52
C ILE A 212 -3.08 14.42 -6.02
N LYS A 213 -3.39 15.60 -6.53
CA LYS A 213 -4.75 15.91 -6.99
C LYS A 213 -5.05 15.15 -8.28
N HIS A 214 -6.19 14.48 -8.30
CA HIS A 214 -6.73 13.87 -9.51
C HIS A 214 -8.25 14.00 -9.57
N GLN A 215 -8.80 13.94 -10.79
CA GLN A 215 -10.22 13.76 -10.98
C GLN A 215 -10.61 12.32 -10.59
N GLN A 216 -11.82 12.14 -10.08
CA GLN A 216 -12.31 10.79 -9.76
C GLN A 216 -12.47 9.99 -11.06
N GLU A 217 -11.87 8.81 -11.13
CA GLU A 217 -11.93 7.94 -12.30
C GLU A 217 -13.35 7.41 -12.49
N SER A 218 -13.90 7.52 -13.70
CA SER A 218 -15.30 7.17 -14.01
C SER A 218 -15.64 5.69 -13.77
N MET A 219 -14.65 4.80 -13.83
CA MET A 219 -14.79 3.37 -13.53
C MET A 219 -14.47 2.99 -12.08
N ASN A 220 -14.14 3.97 -11.22
CA ASN A 220 -13.96 3.78 -9.78
C ASN A 220 -15.07 4.52 -9.00
N ASN A 221 -16.31 4.30 -9.43
CA ASN A 221 -17.49 4.79 -8.73
C ASN A 221 -17.57 4.17 -7.33
N ALA A 222 -18.26 4.87 -6.42
CA ALA A 222 -18.55 4.34 -5.10
C ALA A 222 -19.19 2.95 -5.21
N ASN A 223 -18.65 1.97 -4.50
CA ASN A 223 -19.19 0.62 -4.48
C ASN A 223 -20.56 0.64 -3.78
N ALA A 224 -21.64 0.52 -4.55
CA ALA A 224 -23.00 0.50 -4.02
C ALA A 224 -23.25 -0.65 -3.03
N CYS A 225 -22.50 -1.75 -3.14
CA CYS A 225 -22.62 -2.92 -2.28
C CYS A 225 -21.80 -2.80 -0.97
N ARG A 226 -20.92 -1.79 -0.81
CA ARG A 226 -19.96 -1.72 0.30
C ARG A 226 -20.59 -1.85 1.68
N PHE A 227 -21.72 -1.17 1.93
CA PHE A 227 -22.38 -1.21 3.23
C PHE A 227 -23.02 -2.56 3.51
N ASN A 228 -23.48 -3.28 2.47
CA ASN A 228 -23.97 -4.64 2.65
C ASN A 228 -22.80 -5.59 2.91
N LEU A 229 -21.68 -5.48 2.19
CA LEU A 229 -20.48 -6.28 2.48
C LEU A 229 -19.98 -6.09 3.91
N LEU A 230 -19.91 -4.83 4.38
CA LEU A 230 -19.52 -4.49 5.76
C LEU A 230 -20.44 -5.12 6.82
N LYS A 231 -21.74 -5.25 6.55
CA LYS A 231 -22.66 -5.97 7.47
C LYS A 231 -22.31 -7.46 7.59
N PHE A 232 -21.72 -8.05 6.54
CA PHE A 232 -21.38 -9.46 6.47
C PHE A 232 -19.90 -9.75 6.76
N THR A 233 -19.08 -8.77 7.15
CA THR A 233 -17.64 -8.92 7.46
C THR A 233 -17.36 -10.14 8.34
N ASN A 234 -18.01 -10.25 9.50
CA ASN A 234 -17.82 -11.36 10.45
C ASN A 234 -18.12 -12.75 9.86
N MET A 235 -19.00 -12.82 8.86
CA MET A 235 -19.35 -14.05 8.14
C MET A 235 -18.35 -14.35 7.01
N LEU A 236 -17.88 -13.32 6.32
CA LEU A 236 -17.15 -13.45 5.05
C LEU A 236 -15.64 -13.49 5.21
N TRP A 237 -15.06 -12.91 6.26
CA TRP A 237 -13.61 -12.70 6.34
C TRP A 237 -12.77 -13.99 6.24
N ARG A 238 -13.26 -15.12 6.77
CA ARG A 238 -12.55 -16.41 6.64
C ARG A 238 -12.62 -17.01 5.23
N ARG A 239 -13.60 -16.55 4.44
CA ARG A 239 -13.94 -17.08 3.11
C ARG A 239 -13.57 -16.13 1.98
N SER A 240 -13.26 -14.87 2.29
CA SER A 240 -12.84 -13.84 1.33
C SER A 240 -11.58 -13.18 1.84
N GLY A 241 -10.45 -13.49 1.21
CA GLY A 241 -9.13 -13.05 1.63
C GLY A 241 -8.02 -13.84 0.95
N LEU A 242 -6.89 -14.02 1.62
CA LEU A 242 -5.77 -14.84 1.13
C LEU A 242 -6.20 -16.29 0.85
N SER A 243 -7.05 -16.85 1.70
CA SER A 243 -7.52 -18.24 1.64
C SER A 243 -8.27 -18.61 0.35
N ASN A 244 -8.84 -17.63 -0.35
CA ASN A 244 -9.57 -17.84 -1.61
C ASN A 244 -9.08 -16.89 -2.72
N LEU A 245 -7.88 -16.34 -2.59
CA LEU A 245 -7.34 -15.40 -3.56
C LEU A 245 -7.18 -16.09 -4.93
N ASN A 246 -7.95 -15.62 -5.91
CA ASN A 246 -7.90 -16.12 -7.29
C ASN A 246 -7.66 -14.98 -8.27
N TYR A 247 -6.65 -15.14 -9.13
CA TYR A 247 -6.18 -14.17 -10.12
C TYR A 247 -5.30 -14.86 -11.16
N ARG A 248 -5.05 -14.19 -12.28
CA ARG A 248 -4.05 -14.58 -13.27
C ARG A 248 -2.95 -13.55 -13.31
N LEU A 249 -1.72 -13.98 -13.00
CA LEU A 249 -0.53 -13.19 -13.25
C LEU A 249 -0.22 -13.22 -14.76
N LEU A 250 -0.26 -12.06 -15.40
CA LEU A 250 -0.04 -11.92 -16.84
C LEU A 250 1.42 -11.61 -17.17
N ASN A 251 2.04 -10.74 -16.36
CA ASN A 251 3.42 -10.33 -16.58
C ASN A 251 4.07 -9.84 -15.28
N ILE A 252 5.39 -10.03 -15.16
CA ILE A 252 6.25 -9.37 -14.18
C ILE A 252 7.34 -8.61 -14.96
N SER A 253 7.39 -7.29 -14.79
CA SER A 253 8.45 -6.44 -15.34
C SER A 253 9.34 -5.92 -14.21
N VAL A 254 10.62 -6.24 -14.25
CA VAL A 254 11.61 -5.74 -13.29
C VAL A 254 12.20 -4.45 -13.85
N ASN A 255 11.59 -3.31 -13.53
CA ASN A 255 12.11 -2.00 -13.92
C ASN A 255 13.17 -1.53 -12.92
N ARG A 256 13.95 -0.48 -13.24
CA ARG A 256 14.98 0.01 -12.31
C ARG A 256 14.41 0.42 -10.96
N LEU A 257 13.31 1.17 -10.96
CA LEU A 257 12.76 1.83 -9.77
C LEU A 257 11.59 1.09 -9.10
N TYR A 258 11.09 0.02 -9.71
CA TYR A 258 9.99 -0.79 -9.16
C TYR A 258 9.84 -2.10 -9.92
N THR A 259 9.24 -3.11 -9.27
CA THR A 259 8.74 -4.30 -9.95
C THR A 259 7.26 -4.12 -10.27
N LYS A 260 6.87 -4.26 -11.54
CA LYS A 260 5.48 -4.20 -11.98
C LYS A 260 4.91 -5.60 -12.16
N MET A 261 3.74 -5.86 -11.59
CA MET A 261 2.99 -7.11 -11.73
C MET A 261 1.65 -6.80 -12.37
N THR A 262 1.41 -7.26 -13.60
CA THR A 262 0.13 -7.05 -14.28
C THR A 262 -0.77 -8.26 -14.08
N VAL A 263 -1.99 -8.05 -13.58
CA VAL A 263 -2.89 -9.13 -13.15
C VAL A 263 -4.34 -8.96 -13.61
N ASP A 264 -4.97 -10.08 -13.94
CA ASP A 264 -6.43 -10.21 -14.11
C ASP A 264 -7.03 -10.77 -12.82
N LEU A 265 -8.02 -10.06 -12.27
CA LEU A 265 -8.64 -10.40 -10.99
C LEU A 265 -9.95 -11.20 -11.12
N TYR A 266 -10.31 -11.65 -12.32
CA TYR A 266 -11.52 -12.44 -12.58
C TYR A 266 -12.80 -11.80 -12.02
N GLU A 267 -13.04 -10.52 -12.34
CA GLU A 267 -14.15 -9.75 -11.81
C GLU A 267 -15.51 -10.44 -11.98
N GLU A 268 -15.80 -10.96 -13.17
CA GLU A 268 -17.10 -11.57 -13.45
C GLU A 268 -17.39 -12.76 -12.53
N GLN A 269 -16.40 -13.62 -12.32
CA GLN A 269 -16.51 -14.74 -11.38
C GLN A 269 -16.73 -14.23 -9.95
N SER A 270 -15.90 -13.28 -9.50
CA SER A 270 -16.00 -12.74 -8.14
C SER A 270 -17.35 -12.06 -7.88
N ARG A 271 -17.91 -11.34 -8.85
CA ARG A 271 -19.24 -10.73 -8.76
C ARG A 271 -20.36 -11.75 -8.66
N ARG A 272 -20.27 -12.87 -9.36
CA ARG A 272 -21.27 -13.97 -9.26
C ARG A 272 -21.31 -14.54 -7.85
N GLU A 273 -20.15 -14.73 -7.21
CA GLU A 273 -20.03 -15.29 -5.85
C GLU A 273 -20.65 -14.36 -4.78
N ILE A 274 -20.54 -13.04 -4.95
CA ILE A 274 -21.04 -12.06 -3.97
C ILE A 274 -22.45 -11.54 -4.27
N ARG A 275 -23.06 -11.94 -5.39
CA ARG A 275 -24.34 -11.41 -5.87
C ARG A 275 -25.44 -11.40 -4.80
N ARG A 276 -25.53 -12.46 -3.99
CA ARG A 276 -26.53 -12.58 -2.92
C ARG A 276 -26.37 -11.58 -1.78
N PHE A 277 -25.17 -11.04 -1.58
CA PHE A 277 -24.90 -10.02 -0.57
C PHE A 277 -25.09 -8.60 -1.12
N CYS A 278 -25.02 -8.45 -2.45
CA CYS A 278 -25.19 -7.18 -3.14
C CYS A 278 -26.60 -6.96 -3.71
N ALA A 279 -27.46 -7.98 -3.69
CA ALA A 279 -28.86 -7.84 -4.03
C ALA A 279 -29.61 -7.23 -2.84
N GLY A 280 -29.81 -5.91 -2.89
CA GLY A 280 -30.65 -5.14 -1.98
C GLY A 280 -31.39 -4.08 -2.76
#